data_AF-A0A133UR60-F1
#
_entry.id   AF-A0A133UR60-F1
#
_cell.length_a   1.000
_cell.length_b   1.000
_cell.length_c   1.000
_cell.angle_alpha   90.00
_cell.angle_beta   90.00
_cell.angle_gamma   90.00
#
_symmetry.space_group_name_H-M   'P 1'
#
loop_
_entity.id
_entity.type
_entity.pdbx_description
1 polymer ?
#
loop_
_entity_poly.entity_id
_entity_poly.type
_entity_poly.pdbx_seq_one_letter_code
_entity_poly.pdbx_strand_id
1 'polypeptide(L)'
;MSGRSIRKPVLAVVVIVIIVAVSVGVYLLLSGGNGGSEDINSVDFRIKGFESGMLGGNIRYRIREVGTETPDMRIDAAENEGTMIYNGDENAYYAHLGDSWIEIPLSQGSLYTGLSEKVKEWSQKGPGTYEFTYQKWTLQVTINAVNPSLSDDLFSPPENAEIKEIEESQ
;
A
#
# COMPACT_ATOMS: atom_id res chain seq x y z
N MET A 1 -0.81 -6.32 -35.13
CA MET A 1 -0.66 -6.23 -33.66
C MET A 1 -1.95 -5.64 -33.11
N SER A 2 -2.77 -6.47 -32.47
CA SER A 2 -4.09 -6.06 -31.97
C SER A 2 -3.88 -5.36 -30.63
N GLY A 3 -3.91 -4.02 -30.62
CA GLY A 3 -3.99 -3.26 -29.38
C GLY A 3 -5.27 -3.64 -28.65
N ARG A 4 -5.16 -4.40 -27.56
CA ARG A 4 -6.28 -4.62 -26.66
C ARG A 4 -6.57 -3.29 -26.00
N SER A 5 -7.54 -2.56 -26.55
CA SER A 5 -8.25 -1.50 -25.84
C SER A 5 -8.71 -2.10 -24.52
N ILE A 6 -8.04 -1.73 -23.43
CA ILE A 6 -8.50 -1.99 -22.08
C ILE A 6 -9.88 -1.33 -22.04
N ARG A 7 -10.92 -2.16 -22.01
CA ARG A 7 -12.29 -1.67 -22.00
C ARG A 7 -12.40 -0.82 -20.74
N LYS A 8 -12.69 0.48 -20.90
CA LYS A 8 -12.93 1.46 -19.82
C LYS A 8 -13.61 0.90 -18.54
N PRO A 9 -14.60 -0.02 -18.61
CA PRO A 9 -15.15 -0.65 -17.40
C PRO A 9 -14.17 -1.47 -16.55
N VAL A 10 -13.16 -2.12 -17.14
CA VAL A 10 -12.19 -2.96 -16.39
C VAL A 10 -11.24 -2.09 -15.58
N LEU A 11 -10.77 -0.97 -16.16
CA LEU A 11 -9.97 0.03 -15.45
C LEU A 11 -10.77 0.60 -14.27
N ALA A 12 -12.05 0.93 -14.49
CA ALA A 12 -12.92 1.43 -13.43
C ALA A 12 -13.11 0.41 -12.31
N VAL A 13 -13.30 -0.88 -12.61
CA VAL A 13 -13.44 -1.93 -11.58
C VAL A 13 -12.15 -2.12 -10.79
N VAL A 14 -10.99 -2.13 -11.43
CA VAL A 14 -9.69 -2.28 -10.75
C VAL A 14 -9.39 -1.05 -9.88
N VAL A 15 -9.63 0.15 -10.42
CA VAL A 15 -9.54 1.40 -9.65
C VAL A 15 -10.52 1.36 -8.47
N ILE A 16 -11.75 0.86 -8.65
CA ILE A 16 -12.71 0.70 -7.55
C ILE A 16 -12.23 -0.32 -6.52
N VAL A 17 -11.65 -1.46 -6.92
CA VAL A 17 -11.11 -2.46 -5.99
C VAL A 17 -9.94 -1.87 -5.19
N ILE A 18 -9.08 -1.09 -5.85
CA ILE A 18 -7.97 -0.38 -5.20
C ILE A 18 -8.52 0.72 -4.28
N ILE A 19 -9.49 1.51 -4.73
CA ILE A 19 -10.17 2.51 -3.90
C ILE A 19 -10.87 1.84 -2.72
N VAL A 20 -11.47 0.66 -2.87
CA VAL A 20 -12.11 -0.08 -1.77
C VAL A 20 -11.07 -0.64 -0.80
N ALA A 21 -9.95 -1.18 -1.29
CA ALA A 21 -8.82 -1.61 -0.44
C ALA A 21 -8.21 -0.41 0.31
N VAL A 22 -8.06 0.72 -0.36
CA VAL A 22 -7.65 2.01 0.21
C VAL A 22 -8.72 2.51 1.18
N SER A 23 -10.02 2.36 0.89
CA SER A 23 -11.12 2.81 1.76
C SER A 23 -11.20 2.00 3.04
N VAL A 24 -10.94 0.70 3.00
CA VAL A 24 -10.81 -0.14 4.21
C VAL A 24 -9.55 0.26 4.98
N GLY A 25 -8.44 0.53 4.28
CA GLY A 25 -7.24 1.12 4.87
C GLY A 25 -7.51 2.47 5.54
N VAL A 26 -8.31 3.33 4.91
CA VAL A 26 -8.72 4.68 5.34
C VAL A 26 -9.72 4.63 6.49
N TYR A 27 -10.64 3.66 6.50
CA TYR A 27 -11.59 3.50 7.61
C TYR A 27 -10.87 3.04 8.90
N LEU A 28 -9.76 2.31 8.78
CA LEU A 28 -8.86 2.00 9.90
C LEU A 28 -8.08 3.24 10.42
N LEU A 29 -8.06 4.36 9.68
CA LEU A 29 -7.32 5.59 10.02
C LEU A 29 -8.05 6.53 10.98
N LEU A 30 -9.38 6.44 11.07
CA LEU A 30 -10.18 7.44 11.82
C LEU A 30 -10.25 7.21 13.33
N SER A 31 -9.49 6.26 13.87
CA SER A 31 -9.41 6.01 15.31
C SER A 31 -7.97 5.84 15.79
N GLY A 32 -7.23 6.95 15.94
CA GLY A 32 -6.02 6.96 16.77
C GLY A 32 -4.84 7.83 16.31
N GLY A 33 -4.68 8.98 16.97
CA GLY A 33 -3.51 9.28 17.82
C GLY A 33 -2.09 9.23 17.23
N ASN A 34 -1.44 10.40 17.21
CA ASN A 34 -0.05 10.61 16.84
C ASN A 34 0.94 10.08 17.91
N GLY A 35 1.53 8.89 17.71
CA GLY A 35 2.58 8.33 18.56
C GLY A 35 3.68 7.66 17.72
N GLY A 36 4.88 8.27 17.69
CA GLY A 36 6.04 7.77 16.96
C GLY A 36 6.96 6.89 17.82
N SER A 37 7.43 5.78 17.24
CA SER A 37 8.48 4.91 17.79
C SER A 37 9.82 5.26 17.14
N GLU A 38 10.79 5.79 17.89
CA GLU A 38 12.07 6.29 17.33
C GLU A 38 13.04 5.18 16.84
N ASP A 39 12.78 3.89 17.10
CA ASP A 39 13.75 2.80 16.88
C ASP A 39 13.58 1.98 15.57
N ILE A 40 12.52 2.22 14.81
CA ILE A 40 12.21 1.42 13.62
C ILE A 40 12.15 2.33 12.42
N ASN A 41 13.14 2.14 11.54
CA ASN A 41 13.30 2.91 10.31
C ASN A 41 12.70 2.19 9.09
N SER A 42 12.49 0.87 9.16
CA SER A 42 11.87 0.11 8.07
C SER A 42 11.08 -1.11 8.55
N VAL A 43 10.10 -1.53 7.75
CA VAL A 43 9.24 -2.68 8.06
C VAL A 43 8.79 -3.39 6.78
N ASP A 44 8.68 -4.73 6.86
CA ASP A 44 8.06 -5.58 5.85
C ASP A 44 6.98 -6.43 6.53
N PHE A 45 5.74 -6.28 6.11
CA PHE A 45 4.62 -7.02 6.69
C PHE A 45 3.55 -7.35 5.65
N ARG A 46 2.65 -8.27 6.01
CA ARG A 46 1.51 -8.70 5.21
C ARG A 46 0.23 -8.54 6.00
N ILE A 47 -0.83 -8.17 5.30
CA ILE A 47 -2.20 -8.21 5.83
C ILE A 47 -2.96 -9.27 5.04
N LYS A 48 -3.59 -10.19 5.76
CA LYS A 48 -4.57 -11.13 5.26
C LYS A 48 -5.86 -10.89 6.02
N GLY A 49 -6.89 -10.44 5.33
CA GLY A 49 -8.22 -10.37 5.93
C GLY A 49 -9.01 -11.67 5.75
N PHE A 50 -10.04 -11.85 6.57
CA PHE A 50 -11.07 -12.87 6.35
C PHE A 50 -12.42 -12.18 6.14
N GLU A 51 -13.17 -12.65 5.14
CA GLU A 51 -14.58 -12.28 4.96
C GLU A 51 -15.46 -13.54 4.98
N SER A 52 -16.75 -13.34 5.28
CA SER A 52 -17.86 -14.10 4.68
C SER A 52 -17.93 -13.90 3.16
N GLY A 53 -16.82 -14.06 2.43
CA GLY A 53 -16.75 -13.67 1.03
C GLY A 53 -15.36 -13.40 0.46
N MET A 54 -14.81 -12.21 0.67
CA MET A 54 -13.56 -11.68 0.12
C MET A 54 -13.00 -10.44 0.87
N LEU A 55 -12.11 -10.67 1.84
CA LEU A 55 -10.89 -9.85 1.95
C LEU A 55 -9.84 -10.62 1.14
N GLY A 56 -9.97 -10.49 -0.19
CA GLY A 56 -9.33 -11.34 -1.19
C GLY A 56 -7.88 -10.94 -1.48
N GLY A 57 -7.05 -10.78 -0.46
CA GLY A 57 -5.66 -10.39 -0.70
C GLY A 57 -4.74 -10.64 0.49
N ASN A 58 -3.67 -11.39 0.22
CA ASN A 58 -2.41 -11.30 0.94
C ASN A 58 -1.65 -10.05 0.46
N ILE A 59 -1.96 -8.90 1.04
CA ILE A 59 -1.35 -7.62 0.66
C ILE A 59 -0.04 -7.48 1.42
N ARG A 60 1.07 -7.26 0.72
CA ARG A 60 2.38 -7.00 1.32
C ARG A 60 2.67 -5.51 1.34
N TYR A 61 3.10 -5.03 2.48
CA TYR A 61 3.55 -3.66 2.71
C TYR A 61 5.05 -3.68 3.01
N ARG A 62 5.78 -2.78 2.36
CA ARG A 62 7.20 -2.51 2.61
C ARG A 62 7.36 -1.02 2.76
N ILE A 63 7.95 -0.58 3.86
CA ILE A 63 8.05 0.84 4.19
C ILE A 63 9.46 1.07 4.74
N ARG A 64 10.10 2.16 4.32
CA ARG A 64 11.35 2.66 4.92
C ARG A 64 11.24 4.14 5.24
N GLU A 65 12.25 4.65 5.92
CA GLU A 65 12.27 6.02 6.45
C GLU A 65 11.07 6.27 7.34
N VAL A 66 10.71 5.27 8.13
CA VAL A 66 9.52 5.43 8.94
C VAL A 66 9.77 6.46 10.03
N GLY A 67 8.84 7.41 10.14
CA GLY A 67 8.93 8.50 11.12
C GLY A 67 9.41 9.81 10.50
N THR A 68 9.79 9.80 9.21
CA THR A 68 10.01 11.02 8.43
C THR A 68 8.68 11.58 7.91
N GLU A 69 8.74 12.82 7.40
CA GLU A 69 7.61 13.48 6.74
C GLU A 69 7.27 12.83 5.39
N THR A 70 8.25 12.18 4.76
CA THR A 70 8.19 11.62 3.40
C THR A 70 8.71 10.18 3.38
N PRO A 71 8.00 9.21 4.00
CA PRO A 71 8.45 7.83 4.00
C PRO A 71 8.28 7.21 2.61
N ASP A 72 9.17 6.31 2.24
CA ASP A 72 8.97 5.46 1.06
C ASP A 72 8.08 4.27 1.40
N MET A 73 7.18 3.93 0.48
CA MET A 73 6.25 2.82 0.67
C MET A 73 5.99 2.05 -0.62
N ARG A 74 5.86 0.74 -0.47
CA ARG A 74 5.39 -0.16 -1.51
C ARG A 74 4.31 -1.08 -0.97
N ILE A 75 3.27 -1.23 -1.75
CA ILE A 75 2.15 -2.13 -1.51
C ILE A 75 2.05 -3.08 -2.70
N ASP A 76 2.14 -4.38 -2.46
CA ASP A 76 1.84 -5.39 -3.48
C ASP A 76 0.54 -6.10 -3.10
N ALA A 77 -0.45 -6.02 -3.99
CA ALA A 77 -1.65 -6.85 -3.89
C ALA A 77 -1.30 -8.31 -4.20
N ALA A 78 -2.12 -9.23 -3.70
CA ALA A 78 -1.92 -10.65 -3.96
C ALA A 78 -2.06 -10.98 -5.44
N GLU A 79 -1.57 -12.15 -5.84
CA GLU A 79 -1.85 -12.76 -7.15
C GLU A 79 -1.54 -11.86 -8.37
N ASN A 80 -0.58 -10.94 -8.23
CA ASN A 80 -0.19 -9.95 -9.25
C ASN A 80 -1.31 -8.97 -9.64
N GLU A 81 -2.27 -8.72 -8.75
CA GLU A 81 -3.37 -7.78 -9.00
C GLU A 81 -2.92 -6.32 -9.10
N GLY A 82 -1.73 -6.00 -8.61
CA GLY A 82 -1.09 -4.71 -8.81
C GLY A 82 -0.01 -4.39 -7.79
N THR A 83 0.77 -3.36 -8.10
CA THR A 83 1.73 -2.75 -7.16
C THR A 83 1.42 -1.27 -7.04
N MET A 84 1.51 -0.73 -5.85
CA MET A 84 1.50 0.71 -5.62
C MET A 84 2.79 1.12 -4.90
N ILE A 85 3.36 2.24 -5.32
CA ILE A 85 4.57 2.83 -4.75
C ILE A 85 4.23 4.26 -4.36
N TYR A 86 4.73 4.68 -3.20
CA TYR A 86 4.94 6.07 -2.86
C TYR A 86 6.44 6.27 -2.73
N ASN A 87 6.98 7.17 -3.55
CA ASN A 87 8.35 7.60 -3.48
C ASN A 87 8.39 8.94 -2.73
N GLY A 88 9.00 8.95 -1.55
CA GLY A 88 9.09 10.10 -0.67
C GLY A 88 10.00 11.20 -1.23
N ASP A 89 11.10 10.82 -1.89
CA ASP A 89 12.06 11.75 -2.49
C ASP A 89 11.45 12.53 -3.67
N GLU A 90 10.70 11.82 -4.52
CA GLU A 90 10.01 12.39 -5.68
C GLU A 90 8.65 13.01 -5.27
N ASN A 91 8.17 12.68 -4.07
CA ASN A 91 6.83 12.96 -3.60
C ASN A 91 5.79 12.56 -4.65
N ALA A 92 5.82 11.30 -5.08
CA ALA A 92 4.99 10.80 -6.18
C ALA A 92 4.40 9.42 -5.87
N TYR A 93 3.20 9.16 -6.38
CA TYR A 93 2.57 7.84 -6.32
C TYR A 93 2.62 7.18 -7.67
N TYR A 94 2.98 5.90 -7.69
CA TYR A 94 2.96 5.07 -8.88
C TYR A 94 2.09 3.84 -8.66
N ALA A 95 1.28 3.47 -9.66
CA ALA A 95 0.53 2.22 -9.66
C ALA A 95 0.86 1.40 -10.90
N HIS A 96 1.22 0.14 -10.68
CA HIS A 96 1.38 -0.87 -11.71
C HIS A 96 0.10 -1.70 -11.84
N LEU A 97 -0.57 -1.59 -12.98
CA LEU A 97 -1.82 -2.28 -13.28
C LEU A 97 -1.70 -3.01 -14.62
N GLY A 98 -1.74 -4.34 -14.59
CA GLY A 98 -1.49 -5.17 -15.78
C GLY A 98 -0.05 -5.02 -16.27
N ASP A 99 0.12 -4.35 -17.42
CA ASP A 99 1.42 -4.16 -18.09
C ASP A 99 1.86 -2.68 -18.11
N SER A 100 1.32 -1.82 -17.24
CA SER A 100 1.61 -0.38 -17.29
C SER A 100 1.77 0.22 -15.90
N TRP A 101 2.70 1.17 -15.81
CA TRP A 101 2.86 2.07 -14.67
C TRP A 101 2.09 3.35 -14.92
N ILE A 102 1.48 3.88 -13.87
CA ILE A 102 0.70 5.09 -13.90
C ILE A 102 1.14 5.97 -12.74
N GLU A 103 1.42 7.25 -13.00
CA GLU A 103 1.66 8.25 -11.97
C GLU A 103 0.32 8.84 -11.49
N ILE A 104 0.12 8.85 -10.18
CA ILE A 104 -1.11 9.30 -9.53
C ILE A 104 -0.86 10.68 -8.90
N PRO A 105 -1.66 11.72 -9.26
CA PRO A 105 -1.53 13.04 -8.66
C PRO A 105 -1.71 13.03 -7.14
N LEU A 106 -0.79 13.70 -6.43
CA LEU A 106 -0.80 13.83 -4.96
C LEU A 106 -2.09 14.43 -4.40
N SER A 107 -2.78 15.27 -5.18
CA SER A 107 -4.09 15.86 -4.81
C SER A 107 -5.15 14.79 -4.51
N GLN A 108 -4.97 13.57 -5.02
CA GLN A 108 -5.82 12.41 -4.79
C GLN A 108 -5.23 11.40 -3.78
N GLY A 109 -3.98 11.62 -3.34
CA GLY A 109 -3.19 10.67 -2.56
C GLY A 109 -2.87 11.16 -1.14
N SER A 110 -3.87 11.18 -0.26
CA SER A 110 -3.60 11.21 1.19
C SER A 110 -3.64 9.78 1.72
N LEU A 111 -2.50 9.07 1.66
CA LEU A 111 -2.45 7.66 2.06
C LEU A 111 -2.01 7.41 3.50
N TYR A 112 -1.61 8.46 4.24
CA TYR A 112 -1.07 8.26 5.58
C TYR A 112 -1.62 9.24 6.59
N THR A 113 -2.56 8.76 7.41
CA THR A 113 -2.61 9.19 8.81
C THR A 113 -3.18 8.07 9.69
N GLY A 114 -2.30 7.26 10.30
CA GLY A 114 -2.64 6.31 11.36
C GLY A 114 -2.87 4.84 10.99
N LEU A 115 -2.01 4.20 10.16
CA LEU A 115 -2.16 2.79 9.65
C LEU A 115 -2.29 1.72 10.78
N SER A 116 -3.50 1.68 11.33
CA SER A 116 -3.94 1.26 12.67
C SER A 116 -2.91 1.35 13.82
N GLU A 117 -2.34 2.56 13.95
CA GLU A 117 -1.27 3.00 14.89
C GLU A 117 0.02 2.16 14.79
N LYS A 118 0.66 2.31 13.63
CA LYS A 118 1.90 1.66 13.15
C LYS A 118 1.84 0.15 13.34
N VAL A 119 0.71 -0.39 12.86
CA VAL A 119 0.23 -1.79 12.91
C VAL A 119 0.28 -2.38 14.32
N LYS A 120 -0.17 -1.54 15.25
CA LYS A 120 0.06 -1.54 16.69
C LYS A 120 1.50 -1.78 17.08
N GLU A 121 2.27 -0.77 16.69
CA GLU A 121 3.69 -0.52 16.92
C GLU A 121 4.57 -1.72 16.59
N TRP A 122 4.37 -2.15 15.36
CA TRP A 122 5.04 -3.26 14.70
C TRP A 122 5.10 -4.48 15.61
N SER A 123 3.91 -4.68 16.20
CA SER A 123 3.53 -5.62 17.25
C SER A 123 4.64 -5.96 18.24
N GLN A 124 5.42 -4.90 18.49
CA GLN A 124 6.52 -4.68 19.42
C GLN A 124 7.86 -5.34 19.06
N LYS A 125 8.27 -5.16 17.80
CA LYS A 125 9.67 -5.16 17.29
C LYS A 125 10.26 -6.48 16.82
N GLY A 126 9.45 -7.53 16.72
CA GLY A 126 9.89 -8.82 16.21
C GLY A 126 9.05 -9.31 15.04
N PRO A 127 9.60 -10.22 14.20
CA PRO A 127 8.79 -10.93 13.22
C PRO A 127 7.77 -11.85 13.89
N GLY A 128 6.60 -12.02 13.26
CA GLY A 128 5.52 -12.86 13.80
C GLY A 128 4.19 -12.65 13.10
N THR A 129 3.20 -13.48 13.47
CA THR A 129 1.81 -13.36 12.99
C THR A 129 0.89 -13.00 14.14
N TYR A 130 0.04 -12.00 13.92
CA TYR A 130 -0.80 -11.35 14.91
C TYR A 130 -2.23 -11.23 14.38
N GLU A 131 -3.20 -11.37 15.26
CA GLU A 131 -4.60 -11.21 14.91
C GLU A 131 -5.15 -9.95 15.58
N PHE A 132 -5.80 -9.12 14.78
CA PHE A 132 -6.44 -7.89 15.21
C PHE A 132 -7.93 -7.99 14.92
N THR A 133 -8.73 -7.96 15.98
CA THR A 133 -10.19 -7.93 15.86
C THR A 133 -10.66 -6.48 15.82
N TYR A 134 -11.34 -6.10 14.75
CA TYR A 134 -11.98 -4.79 14.61
C TYR A 134 -13.47 -4.97 14.29
N GLN A 135 -14.32 -4.49 15.20
CA GLN A 135 -15.77 -4.74 15.17
C GLN A 135 -16.08 -6.24 15.06
N LYS A 136 -16.59 -6.71 13.92
CA LYS A 136 -16.94 -8.11 13.64
C LYS A 136 -15.92 -8.84 12.75
N TRP A 137 -14.84 -8.16 12.38
CA TRP A 137 -13.86 -8.65 11.41
C TRP A 137 -12.54 -8.97 12.11
N THR A 138 -11.90 -10.06 11.67
CA THR A 138 -10.56 -10.44 12.14
C THR A 138 -9.57 -10.24 10.99
N LEU A 139 -8.53 -9.46 11.27
CA LEU A 139 -7.41 -9.22 10.38
C LEU A 139 -6.20 -10.01 10.89
N GLN A 140 -5.57 -10.78 10.02
CA GLN A 140 -4.30 -11.42 10.31
C GLN A 140 -3.18 -10.57 9.70
N VAL A 141 -2.24 -10.14 10.53
CA VAL A 141 -1.05 -9.40 10.12
C VAL A 141 0.17 -10.27 10.36
N THR A 142 1.04 -10.40 9.37
CA THR A 142 2.34 -11.07 9.52
C THR A 142 3.47 -10.07 9.31
N ILE A 143 4.24 -9.77 10.37
CA ILE A 143 5.47 -9.00 10.27
C ILE A 143 6.59 -9.96 9.86
N ASN A 144 7.14 -9.74 8.66
CA ASN A 144 8.24 -10.53 8.13
C ASN A 144 9.58 -10.05 8.72
N ALA A 145 9.76 -8.73 8.83
CA ALA A 145 10.97 -8.14 9.38
C ALA A 145 10.74 -6.71 9.90
N VAL A 146 11.54 -6.34 10.90
CA VAL A 146 11.68 -4.99 11.44
C VAL A 146 13.13 -4.55 11.20
N ASN A 147 13.32 -3.31 10.75
CA ASN A 147 14.59 -2.79 10.25
C ASN A 147 15.26 -3.63 9.14
N PRO A 148 14.52 -4.20 8.15
CA PRO A 148 15.16 -4.84 7.01
C PRO A 148 15.92 -3.81 6.14
N SER A 149 16.98 -4.28 5.48
CA SER A 149 17.56 -3.57 4.34
C SER A 149 16.60 -3.70 3.14
N LEU A 150 16.09 -2.57 2.68
CA LEU A 150 15.19 -2.47 1.53
C LEU A 150 15.89 -1.66 0.43
N SER A 151 16.04 -2.25 -0.75
CA SER A 151 16.69 -1.60 -1.91
C SER A 151 15.88 -0.39 -2.39
N ASP A 152 16.57 0.61 -2.93
CA ASP A 152 15.97 1.79 -3.58
C ASP A 152 15.02 1.38 -4.71
N ASP A 153 15.40 0.38 -5.51
CA ASP A 153 14.61 -0.14 -6.64
C ASP A 153 13.21 -0.64 -6.25
N LEU A 154 12.94 -0.84 -4.95
CA LEU A 154 11.61 -1.22 -4.49
C LEU A 154 10.63 -0.05 -4.54
N PHE A 155 11.12 1.18 -4.43
CA PHE A 155 10.34 2.40 -4.23
C PHE A 155 10.36 3.31 -5.45
N SER A 156 10.77 2.77 -6.60
CA SER A 156 10.63 3.41 -7.90
C SER A 156 10.09 2.41 -8.91
N PRO A 157 9.36 2.87 -9.95
CA PRO A 157 9.14 2.06 -11.15
C PRO A 157 10.47 1.58 -11.74
N PRO A 158 10.51 0.42 -12.43
CA PRO A 158 11.69 0.00 -13.18
C PRO A 158 12.17 1.10 -14.13
N GLU A 159 13.48 1.29 -14.29
CA GLU A 159 14.05 2.35 -15.14
C GLU A 159 13.52 2.35 -16.58
N ASN A 160 13.13 1.17 -17.08
CA ASN A 160 12.61 0.97 -18.42
C ASN A 160 11.07 0.93 -18.49
N ALA A 161 10.37 1.28 -17.40
CA ALA A 161 8.92 1.32 -17.36
C ALA A 161 8.38 2.50 -18.18
N GLU A 162 7.33 2.24 -18.96
CA GLU A 162 6.50 3.30 -19.52
C GLU A 162 5.53 3.78 -18.44
N ILE A 163 5.72 5.01 -17.96
CA ILE A 163 4.87 5.66 -16.98
C ILE A 163 3.84 6.52 -17.71
N LYS A 164 2.56 6.31 -17.40
CA LYS A 164 1.43 7.10 -17.93
C LYS A 164 0.97 8.09 -16.89
N GLU A 165 0.81 9.34 -17.28
CA GLU A 165 0.23 10.37 -16.42
C GLU A 165 -1.31 10.34 -16.54
N ILE A 166 -2.00 10.53 -15.41
CA ILE A 166 -3.45 10.75 -15.42
C ILE A 166 -3.69 12.24 -15.68
N GLU A 167 -4.28 12.58 -16.83
CA GLU A 167 -4.74 13.95 -17.07
C GLU A 167 -5.79 14.33 -16.02
N GLU A 168 -5.54 15.39 -15.26
CA GLU A 168 -6.54 15.96 -14.36
C GLU A 168 -7.71 16.47 -15.22
N SER A 169 -8.87 15.82 -15.09
CA SER A 169 -10.10 16.34 -15.69
C SER A 169 -10.47 17.66 -15.00
N GLN A 170 -10.25 18.78 -15.69
CA GLN A 170 -10.66 20.12 -15.27
C GLN A 170 -12.17 20.26 -15.08
#